data_AF-A0AAW5EXQ9-F1
#
_entry.id   AF-A0AAW5EXQ9-F1
#
_cell.length_a   1.000
_cell.length_b   1.000
_cell.length_c   1.000
_cell.angle_alpha   90.00
_cell.angle_beta   90.00
_cell.angle_gamma   90.00
#
_symmetry.space_group_name_H-M   'P 1'
#
loop_
_entity.id
_entity.type
_entity.pdbx_description
1 polymer ?
#
loop_
_entity_poly.entity_id
_entity_poly.type
_entity_poly.pdbx_seq_one_letter_code
_entity_poly.pdbx_strand_id
1 'polypeptide(L)' 'GCTVLDGLGMLVNQGVIGVELWLGRKLDSGVMQRTLQEIFGVSD' A
#
# COMPACT_ATOMS: atom_id res chain seq x y z
N GLY A 1 20.31 11.40 -13.59
CA GLY A 1 18.94 10.91 -13.85
C GLY A 1 18.13 11.06 -12.59
N CYS A 2 16.83 11.32 -12.71
CA CYS A 2 15.93 11.44 -11.55
C CYS A 2 15.47 10.05 -11.08
N THR A 3 15.25 9.89 -9.78
CA THR A 3 14.60 8.69 -9.22
C THR A 3 13.12 8.72 -9.56
N VAL A 4 12.62 7.66 -10.21
CA VAL A 4 11.20 7.49 -10.51
C VAL A 4 10.52 6.83 -9.30
N LEU A 5 9.37 7.37 -8.89
CA LEU A 5 8.52 6.79 -7.86
C LEU A 5 7.29 6.17 -8.52
N ASP A 6 6.89 5.00 -8.05
CA ASP A 6 5.63 4.38 -8.44
C ASP A 6 4.46 4.85 -7.55
N GLY A 7 3.25 4.36 -7.85
CA GLY A 7 2.04 4.66 -7.09
C GLY A 7 1.70 3.67 -5.98
N LEU A 8 2.48 2.58 -5.79
CA LEU A 8 2.12 1.51 -4.87
C LEU A 8 2.10 1.99 -3.42
N GLY A 9 3.11 2.77 -3.03
CA GLY A 9 3.16 3.38 -1.70
C GLY A 9 1.98 4.31 -1.42
N MET A 10 1.54 5.06 -2.44
CA MET A 10 0.35 5.91 -2.33
C MET A 10 -0.93 5.07 -2.13
N LEU A 11 -1.07 3.99 -2.91
CA LEU A 11 -2.23 3.09 -2.85
C LEU A 11 -2.36 2.37 -1.50
N VAL A 12 -1.24 1.94 -0.92
CA VAL A 12 -1.25 1.33 0.42
C VAL A 12 -1.66 2.35 1.48
N ASN A 13 -1.05 3.54 1.47
CA ASN A 13 -1.31 4.56 2.49
C ASN A 13 -2.76 5.07 2.47
N GLN A 14 -3.34 5.30 1.29
CA GLN A 14 -4.77 5.68 1.21
C GLN A 14 -5.69 4.58 1.76
N GLY A 15 -5.34 3.30 1.58
CA GLY A 15 -6.10 2.18 2.12
C GLY A 15 -6.03 2.11 3.65
N VAL A 16 -4.84 2.28 4.22
CA VAL A 16 -4.64 2.34 5.68
C VAL A 16 -5.47 3.46 6.30
N ILE A 17 -5.41 4.67 5.72
CA ILE A 17 -6.20 5.83 6.20
C ILE A 17 -7.69 5.54 6.09
N GLY A 18 -8.15 4.98 4.97
CA GLY A 18 -9.55 4.60 4.80
C GLY A 18 -10.01 3.64 5.91
N VAL A 19 -9.27 2.56 6.15
CA VAL A 19 -9.67 1.60 7.19
C VAL A 19 -9.65 2.21 8.59
N GLU A 20 -8.68 3.07 8.87
CA GLU A 20 -8.62 3.80 10.15
C GLU A 20 -9.84 4.72 10.34
N LEU A 21 -10.24 5.46 9.31
CA LEU A 21 -11.40 6.36 9.36
C LEU A 21 -12.74 5.62 9.52
N TRP A 22 -12.91 4.50 8.83
CA TRP A 22 -14.19 3.79 8.78
C TRP A 22 -14.35 2.77 9.92
N LEU A 23 -13.27 2.08 10.30
CA LEU A 23 -13.30 0.97 11.27
C LEU A 23 -12.61 1.30 12.60
N GLY A 24 -11.95 2.46 12.71
CA GLY A 24 -11.20 2.84 13.91
C GLY A 24 -10.00 1.92 14.19
N ARG A 25 -9.52 1.19 13.17
CA ARG A 25 -8.42 0.23 13.29
C ARG A 25 -7.33 0.56 12.29
N LYS A 26 -6.08 0.52 12.75
CA LYS A 26 -4.90 0.68 11.90
C LYS A 26 -4.47 -0.66 11.33
N LEU A 27 -4.32 -0.74 10.01
CA LEU A 27 -3.80 -1.93 9.34
C LEU A 27 -2.27 -1.87 9.20
N ASP A 28 -1.66 -3.05 9.07
CA ASP A 28 -0.24 -3.19 8.75
C ASP A 28 -0.01 -2.89 7.26
N SER A 29 0.69 -1.79 6.97
CA SER A 29 1.01 -1.37 5.61
C SER A 29 1.95 -2.33 4.89
N GLY A 30 2.84 -3.02 5.61
CA GLY A 30 3.76 -3.99 5.04
C GLY A 30 3.05 -5.27 4.58
N VAL A 31 1.98 -5.68 5.25
CA VAL A 31 1.10 -6.77 4.77
C VAL A 31 0.36 -6.33 3.52
N MET A 32 -0.27 -5.15 3.55
CA MET A 32 -1.01 -4.62 2.40
C MET A 32 -0.14 -4.46 1.15
N GLN A 33 1.08 -3.95 1.32
CA GLN A 33 2.03 -3.79 0.23
C GLN A 33 2.41 -5.13 -0.40
N ARG A 34 2.79 -6.13 0.42
CA ARG A 34 3.14 -7.48 -0.05
C ARG A 34 2.00 -8.15 -0.80
N THR A 35 0.77 -8.09 -0.26
CA THR A 35 -0.40 -8.65 -0.93
C THR A 35 -0.67 -7.98 -2.29
N LEU A 36 -0.51 -6.66 -2.39
CA LEU A 36 -0.70 -5.96 -3.67
C LEU A 36 0.41 -6.29 -4.68
N GLN A 37 1.66 -6.41 -4.23
CA GLN A 37 2.77 -6.87 -5.07
C GLN A 37 2.50 -8.28 -5.64
N GLU A 38 2.04 -9.21 -4.80
CA GLU A 38 1.64 -10.56 -5.22
C GLU A 38 0.48 -10.53 -6.24
N ILE A 39 -0.56 -9.73 -6.00
CA ILE A 39 -1.73 -9.60 -6.90
C ILE A 39 -1.32 -9.04 -8.27
N PHE A 40 -0.48 -8.00 -8.29
CA PHE A 40 -0.04 -7.36 -9.53
C PHE A 40 1.13 -8.08 -10.20
N GLY A 41 1.64 -9.16 -9.60
CA GLY A 41 2.79 -9.90 -10.12
C GLY A 41 4.08 -9.09 -10.14
N VAL A 42 4.20 -8.07 -9.28
CA VAL A 42 5.36 -7.19 -9.20
C VAL A 42 6.26 -7.74 -8.11
N SER A 43 7.28 -8.50 -8.51
CA SER A 43 8.33 -8.97 -7.62
C SER A 43 9.46 -7.94 -7.63
N ASP A 44 9.97 -7.59 -6.45
CA ASP A 44 11.23 -6.83 -6.32
C ASP A 44 12.42 -7.65 -6.86
#